data_AF-A0AAW3BW64-F1
#
_entry.id   AF-A0AAW3BW64-F1
#
_cell.length_a   1.000
_cell.length_b   1.000
_cell.length_c   1.000
_cell.angle_alpha   90.00
_cell.angle_beta   90.00
_cell.angle_gamma   90.00
#
_symmetry.space_group_name_H-M   'P 1'
#
loop_
_entity.id
_entity.type
_entity.pdbx_description
1 polymer ?
#
loop_
_entity_poly.entity_id
_entity_poly.type
_entity_poly.pdbx_seq_one_letter_code
_entity_poly.pdbx_strand_id
1 'polypeptide(L)'
;MTSVILVDPLTFGPDPKTKDNALIQSMHVSNARADMDHSQVCSLVTELETFFKVNCGISTVVIHQSREPRPYRGPLEERGESVCVADGLSIHNVVDDNGVITRRLIVFYPMNPYRQGELARKQLVNHITKAAEESATIELIDLRPFEEEGKYLEGSGSLIFSPGGRYVYMVVSPRSHPEVLEALCRPENLNIAPQNCFLLRCKSMIPHTNLLGWCGTGICAWAISSLLFNKEEEVAFYEHLSATYSCILELSEGEMEKFAGSALEVPVQPRSASAGNAHYVLVISEMALAALSSKSRELLMNWYGKENVHTFYGEVLERRCGTSLPSCIAASYTLGSRPPVPSQPSTIEVLRLGTDK
;
A
#
# COMPACT_ATOMS: atom_id res chain seq x y z
N MET A 1 -11.45 -2.03 0.99
CA MET A 1 -10.61 -2.87 1.85
C MET A 1 -11.47 -3.88 2.60
N THR A 2 -11.30 -5.16 2.30
CA THR A 2 -11.98 -6.28 3.01
C THR A 2 -11.02 -7.20 3.75
N SER A 3 -9.75 -7.12 3.39
CA SER A 3 -8.68 -7.96 3.93
C SER A 3 -7.31 -7.29 3.83
N VAL A 4 -6.40 -7.68 4.72
CA VAL A 4 -5.01 -7.20 4.78
C VAL A 4 -4.06 -8.40 4.95
N ILE A 5 -2.97 -8.40 4.19
CA ILE A 5 -1.81 -9.26 4.44
C ILE A 5 -0.71 -8.39 5.06
N LEU A 6 -0.17 -8.86 6.18
CA LEU A 6 1.02 -8.33 6.84
C LEU A 6 2.14 -9.36 6.77
N VAL A 7 3.38 -8.91 6.93
CA VAL A 7 4.55 -9.78 7.01
C VAL A 7 5.26 -9.54 8.33
N ASP A 8 5.51 -10.63 9.06
CA ASP A 8 6.45 -10.67 10.18
C ASP A 8 7.80 -11.15 9.62
N PRO A 9 8.77 -10.22 9.43
CA PRO A 9 9.95 -10.47 8.61
C PRO A 9 11.02 -11.27 9.38
N LEU A 10 11.82 -12.06 8.66
CA LEU A 10 12.90 -12.85 9.24
C LEU A 10 14.09 -11.99 9.69
N THR A 11 14.37 -10.93 8.93
CA THR A 11 15.39 -9.91 9.21
C THR A 11 14.80 -8.54 8.91
N PHE A 12 15.42 -7.44 9.38
CA PHE A 12 14.92 -6.10 9.13
C PHE A 12 16.02 -5.08 8.82
N GLY A 13 15.80 -4.29 7.78
CA GLY A 13 16.69 -3.22 7.34
C GLY A 13 16.88 -3.15 5.82
N PRO A 14 17.37 -2.01 5.31
CA PRO A 14 17.59 -1.79 3.88
C PRO A 14 18.79 -2.59 3.37
N ASP A 15 18.78 -2.96 2.08
CA ASP A 15 19.99 -3.43 1.40
C ASP A 15 20.98 -2.27 1.29
N PRO A 16 22.25 -2.42 1.75
CA PRO A 16 23.28 -1.39 1.63
C PRO A 16 23.55 -0.86 0.21
N LYS A 17 23.14 -1.61 -0.81
CA LYS A 17 23.28 -1.24 -2.23
C LYS A 17 22.13 -0.34 -2.71
N THR A 18 21.05 -0.23 -1.94
CA THR A 18 19.93 0.68 -2.23
C THR A 18 20.41 2.12 -2.17
N LYS A 19 20.28 2.84 -3.28
CA LYS A 19 20.72 4.25 -3.43
C LYS A 19 19.63 5.18 -3.94
N ASP A 20 18.51 4.62 -4.32
CA ASP A 20 17.41 5.30 -4.99
C ASP A 20 16.29 5.72 -4.02
N ASN A 21 16.47 5.54 -2.70
CA ASN A 21 15.60 6.10 -1.68
C ASN A 21 16.37 7.01 -0.71
N ALA A 22 16.24 8.32 -0.91
CA ALA A 22 16.89 9.34 -0.08
C ALA A 22 16.29 9.49 1.33
N LEU A 23 15.11 8.92 1.58
CA LEU A 23 14.45 8.98 2.90
C LEU A 23 14.96 7.90 3.86
N ILE A 24 15.79 6.96 3.41
CA ILE A 24 16.50 6.02 4.29
C ILE A 24 17.57 6.81 5.05
N GLN A 25 17.30 7.10 6.32
CA GLN A 25 18.19 7.88 7.18
C GLN A 25 19.21 7.02 7.93
N SER A 26 19.00 5.71 8.03
CA SER A 26 19.90 4.79 8.75
C SER A 26 20.18 3.52 7.97
N MET A 27 21.02 3.66 6.94
CA MET A 27 21.49 2.53 6.13
C MET A 27 22.30 1.52 6.96
N HIS A 28 23.15 2.02 7.85
CA HIS A 28 24.02 1.20 8.70
C HIS A 28 23.77 1.48 10.17
N VAL A 29 23.65 0.42 10.97
CA VAL A 29 23.53 0.47 12.42
C VAL A 29 24.38 -0.64 13.05
N SER A 30 24.65 -0.55 14.35
CA SER A 30 25.29 -1.66 15.07
C SER A 30 24.37 -2.88 15.15
N ASN A 31 24.93 -4.08 15.32
CA ASN A 31 24.14 -5.32 15.45
C ASN A 31 23.07 -5.22 16.56
N ALA A 32 23.47 -4.70 17.74
CA ALA A 32 22.51 -4.50 18.84
C ALA A 32 21.36 -3.56 18.46
N ARG A 33 21.63 -2.51 17.67
CA ARG A 33 20.58 -1.63 17.16
C ARG A 33 19.74 -2.30 16.08
N ALA A 34 20.32 -3.13 15.22
CA ALA A 34 19.58 -3.91 14.23
C ALA A 34 18.59 -4.87 14.90
N ASP A 35 19.02 -5.58 15.95
CA ASP A 35 18.16 -6.49 16.71
C ASP A 35 17.00 -5.75 17.40
N MET A 36 17.28 -4.57 17.98
CA MET A 36 16.24 -3.71 18.55
C MET A 36 15.27 -3.21 17.48
N ASP A 37 15.79 -2.74 16.34
CA ASP A 37 14.96 -2.24 15.23
C ASP A 37 14.05 -3.36 14.68
N HIS A 38 14.57 -4.59 14.53
CA HIS A 38 13.78 -5.75 14.11
C HIS A 38 12.65 -6.06 15.10
N SER A 39 12.96 -6.11 16.41
CA SER A 39 11.96 -6.31 17.46
C SER A 39 10.86 -5.25 17.45
N GLN A 40 11.22 -3.98 17.24
CA GLN A 40 10.25 -2.89 17.15
C GLN A 40 9.33 -3.03 15.94
N VAL A 41 9.83 -3.48 14.79
CA VAL A 41 8.99 -3.72 13.61
C VAL A 41 8.07 -4.92 13.79
N CYS A 42 8.54 -6.01 14.39
CA CYS A 42 7.66 -7.14 14.74
C CYS A 42 6.54 -6.73 15.72
N SER A 43 6.85 -5.83 16.67
CA SER A 43 5.85 -5.24 17.56
C SER A 43 4.84 -4.40 16.80
N LEU A 44 5.29 -3.57 15.86
CA LEU A 44 4.41 -2.77 14.99
C LEU A 44 3.48 -3.69 14.17
N VAL A 45 3.98 -4.77 13.60
CA VAL A 45 3.16 -5.75 12.85
C VAL A 45 2.07 -6.35 13.74
N THR A 46 2.39 -6.68 15.00
CA THR A 46 1.42 -7.21 15.97
C THR A 46 0.34 -6.18 16.34
N GLU A 47 0.74 -4.91 16.50
CA GLU A 47 -0.17 -3.80 16.74
C GLU A 47 -1.12 -3.60 15.55
N LEU A 48 -0.59 -3.58 14.33
CA LEU A 48 -1.36 -3.45 13.10
C LEU A 48 -2.32 -4.63 12.90
N GLU A 49 -1.88 -5.86 13.18
CA GLU A 49 -2.76 -7.03 13.15
C GLU A 49 -3.94 -6.84 14.10
N THR A 50 -3.68 -6.41 15.33
CA THR A 50 -4.72 -6.13 16.32
C THR A 50 -5.66 -5.02 15.86
N PHE A 51 -5.10 -3.91 15.36
CA PHE A 51 -5.86 -2.78 14.84
C PHE A 51 -6.81 -3.22 13.72
N PHE A 52 -6.31 -3.86 12.68
CA PHE A 52 -7.16 -4.27 11.56
C PHE A 52 -8.19 -5.32 11.96
N LYS A 53 -7.81 -6.35 12.74
CA LYS A 53 -8.73 -7.42 13.14
C LYS A 53 -9.78 -6.96 14.14
N VAL A 54 -9.34 -6.32 15.23
CA VAL A 54 -10.18 -6.06 16.40
C VAL A 54 -10.84 -4.67 16.31
N ASN A 55 -10.09 -3.65 15.91
CA ASN A 55 -10.61 -2.29 15.85
C ASN A 55 -11.42 -2.06 14.57
N CYS A 56 -10.93 -2.52 13.41
CA CYS A 56 -11.59 -2.30 12.13
C CYS A 56 -12.52 -3.44 11.69
N GLY A 57 -12.38 -4.65 12.24
CA GLY A 57 -13.16 -5.82 11.80
C GLY A 57 -12.77 -6.29 10.40
N ILE A 58 -11.52 -6.09 9.99
CA ILE A 58 -10.99 -6.48 8.68
C ILE A 58 -10.30 -7.86 8.81
N SER A 59 -10.53 -8.73 7.84
CA SER A 59 -9.89 -10.04 7.81
C SER A 59 -8.38 -9.85 7.57
N THR A 60 -7.54 -10.26 8.51
CA THR A 60 -6.09 -10.02 8.43
C THR A 60 -5.31 -11.32 8.60
N VAL A 61 -4.25 -11.47 7.83
CA VAL A 61 -3.29 -12.57 7.98
C VAL A 61 -1.87 -12.01 8.11
N VAL A 62 -1.10 -12.58 9.03
CA VAL A 62 0.33 -12.30 9.17
C VAL A 62 1.11 -13.48 8.62
N ILE A 63 1.96 -13.22 7.62
CA ILE A 63 2.88 -14.20 7.09
C ILE A 63 4.17 -14.14 7.90
N HIS A 64 4.38 -15.16 8.72
CA HIS A 64 5.60 -15.29 9.51
C HIS A 64 6.69 -15.93 8.67
N GLN A 65 7.67 -15.16 8.21
CA GLN A 65 8.76 -15.69 7.39
C GLN A 65 9.62 -16.72 8.15
N SER A 66 9.64 -16.65 9.48
CA SER A 66 10.24 -17.68 10.34
C SER A 66 9.64 -19.08 10.17
N ARG A 67 8.41 -19.18 9.63
CA ARG A 67 7.71 -20.44 9.32
C ARG A 67 7.93 -20.92 7.88
N GLU A 68 8.63 -20.15 7.05
CA GLU A 68 8.97 -20.56 5.70
C GLU A 68 9.80 -21.88 5.75
N PRO A 69 9.58 -22.86 4.85
CA PRO A 69 10.37 -24.09 4.91
C PRO A 69 11.86 -23.79 4.66
N ARG A 70 12.75 -24.45 5.41
CA ARG A 70 14.21 -24.16 5.41
C ARG A 70 14.84 -23.95 4.02
N PRO A 71 14.52 -24.76 2.97
CA PRO A 71 15.11 -24.56 1.65
C PRO A 71 14.80 -23.22 0.98
N TYR A 72 13.78 -22.50 1.46
CA TYR A 72 13.31 -21.23 0.89
C TYR A 72 13.61 -20.01 1.77
N ARG A 73 14.28 -20.18 2.92
CA ARG A 73 14.61 -19.07 3.84
C ARG A 73 15.78 -18.22 3.38
N GLY A 74 16.79 -18.82 2.75
CA GLY A 74 18.03 -18.13 2.39
C GLY A 74 17.80 -16.79 1.69
N PRO A 75 16.95 -16.72 0.65
CA PRO A 75 16.63 -15.44 0.01
C PRO A 75 16.04 -14.39 0.97
N LEU A 76 15.26 -14.78 1.98
CA LEU A 76 14.61 -13.85 2.91
C LEU A 76 15.58 -13.30 3.97
N GLU A 77 16.66 -14.03 4.29
CA GLU A 77 17.66 -13.60 5.27
C GLU A 77 18.37 -12.31 4.85
N GLU A 78 18.51 -12.10 3.53
CA GLU A 78 19.13 -10.91 2.93
C GLU A 78 18.10 -9.83 2.52
N ARG A 79 16.82 -9.98 2.91
CA ARG A 79 15.69 -9.14 2.45
C ARG A 79 14.96 -8.49 3.61
N GLY A 80 15.65 -7.57 4.27
CA GLY A 80 15.16 -6.86 5.45
C GLY A 80 14.05 -5.83 5.19
N GLU A 81 13.73 -5.52 3.94
CA GLU A 81 12.59 -4.67 3.56
C GLU A 81 11.32 -5.48 3.25
N SER A 82 11.35 -6.80 3.44
CA SER A 82 10.20 -7.68 3.15
C SER A 82 8.96 -7.45 4.02
N VAL A 83 9.07 -6.65 5.08
CA VAL A 83 7.91 -6.10 5.80
C VAL A 83 7.03 -5.22 4.90
N CYS A 84 7.62 -4.60 3.88
CA CYS A 84 6.95 -3.79 2.85
C CYS A 84 6.29 -4.65 1.77
N VAL A 85 5.47 -5.62 2.19
CA VAL A 85 4.85 -6.65 1.34
C VAL A 85 4.01 -6.05 0.19
N ALA A 86 3.44 -4.88 0.38
CA ALA A 86 2.50 -4.25 -0.56
C ALA A 86 3.19 -3.68 -1.80
N ASP A 87 4.51 -3.56 -1.75
CA ASP A 87 5.32 -3.19 -2.92
C ASP A 87 5.44 -4.36 -3.91
N GLY A 88 5.53 -5.59 -3.40
CA GLY A 88 5.65 -6.81 -4.23
C GLY A 88 4.32 -7.48 -4.56
N LEU A 89 3.25 -7.18 -3.80
CA LEU A 89 1.96 -7.86 -3.88
C LEU A 89 0.79 -6.91 -3.64
N SER A 90 -0.26 -7.00 -4.46
CA SER A 90 -1.56 -6.37 -4.12
C SER A 90 -2.74 -7.27 -4.43
N ILE A 91 -3.88 -6.95 -3.81
CA ILE A 91 -5.15 -7.67 -3.99
C ILE A 91 -6.20 -6.68 -4.47
N HIS A 92 -7.02 -7.07 -5.44
CA HIS A 92 -8.11 -6.24 -5.96
C HIS A 92 -9.39 -7.06 -6.09
N ASN A 93 -10.50 -6.50 -5.60
CA ASN A 93 -11.83 -7.09 -5.70
C ASN A 93 -12.65 -6.28 -6.69
N VAL A 94 -12.97 -6.88 -7.83
CA VAL A 94 -13.94 -6.30 -8.77
C VAL A 94 -15.34 -6.58 -8.25
N VAL A 95 -16.16 -5.55 -8.15
CA VAL A 95 -17.53 -5.66 -7.64
C VAL A 95 -18.56 -5.17 -8.64
N ASP A 96 -19.75 -5.77 -8.60
CA ASP A 96 -20.91 -5.28 -9.33
C ASP A 96 -21.60 -4.10 -8.60
N ASP A 97 -22.68 -3.57 -9.19
CA ASP A 97 -23.46 -2.46 -8.64
C ASP A 97 -24.18 -2.80 -7.32
N ASN A 98 -24.19 -4.07 -6.91
CA ASN A 98 -24.72 -4.53 -5.63
C ASN A 98 -23.61 -4.78 -4.59
N GLY A 99 -22.33 -4.61 -4.94
CA GLY A 99 -21.19 -4.91 -4.08
C GLY A 99 -20.82 -6.40 -4.05
N VAL A 100 -21.35 -7.23 -4.95
CA VAL A 100 -20.97 -8.64 -5.07
C VAL A 100 -19.60 -8.72 -5.73
N ILE A 101 -18.66 -9.46 -5.12
CA ILE A 101 -17.31 -9.65 -5.68
C ILE A 101 -17.42 -10.63 -6.85
N THR A 102 -17.17 -10.15 -8.06
CA THR A 102 -17.22 -10.94 -9.30
C THR A 102 -15.87 -11.52 -9.69
N ARG A 103 -14.77 -10.81 -9.37
CA ARG A 103 -13.39 -11.25 -9.64
C ARG A 103 -12.48 -10.90 -8.46
N ARG A 104 -11.54 -11.78 -8.14
CA ARG A 104 -10.46 -11.54 -7.16
C ARG A 104 -9.13 -11.57 -7.89
N LEU A 105 -8.52 -10.42 -8.06
CA LEU A 105 -7.26 -10.26 -8.77
C LEU A 105 -6.14 -10.15 -7.75
N ILE A 106 -5.05 -10.87 -7.98
CA ILE A 106 -3.84 -10.80 -7.18
C ILE A 106 -2.70 -10.42 -8.12
N VAL A 107 -1.91 -9.42 -7.76
CA VAL A 107 -0.85 -8.90 -8.61
C VAL A 107 0.49 -9.19 -7.97
N PHE A 108 1.40 -9.83 -8.70
CA PHE A 108 2.82 -9.83 -8.37
C PHE A 108 3.52 -8.76 -9.20
N TYR A 109 4.26 -7.89 -8.51
CA TYR A 109 4.89 -6.74 -9.11
C TYR A 109 6.36 -7.01 -9.48
N PRO A 110 6.87 -6.40 -10.57
CA PRO A 110 8.29 -6.43 -10.91
C PRO A 110 9.04 -5.48 -9.97
N MET A 111 9.90 -6.04 -9.13
CA MET A 111 10.63 -5.31 -8.10
C MET A 111 12.04 -4.93 -8.59
N ASN A 112 12.56 -3.83 -8.05
CA ASN A 112 13.96 -3.46 -8.23
C ASN A 112 14.89 -4.63 -7.85
N PRO A 113 16.04 -4.86 -8.54
CA PRO A 113 16.91 -6.01 -8.30
C PRO A 113 17.40 -6.16 -6.86
N TYR A 114 17.53 -5.07 -6.11
CA TYR A 114 17.93 -5.10 -4.69
C TYR A 114 16.80 -5.58 -3.76
N ARG A 115 15.55 -5.57 -4.24
CA ARG A 115 14.33 -5.91 -3.50
C ARG A 115 13.62 -7.18 -4.01
N GLN A 116 14.12 -7.78 -5.08
CA GLN A 116 13.57 -9.04 -5.60
C GLN A 116 13.74 -10.18 -4.59
N GLY A 117 12.69 -10.99 -4.42
CA GLY A 117 12.70 -12.14 -3.51
C GLY A 117 12.25 -11.83 -2.08
N GLU A 118 11.69 -10.64 -1.82
CA GLU A 118 11.09 -10.27 -0.53
C GLU A 118 9.82 -11.06 -0.18
N LEU A 119 9.09 -11.58 -1.18
CA LEU A 119 7.89 -12.39 -0.95
C LEU A 119 8.23 -13.84 -0.58
N ALA A 120 7.65 -14.33 0.51
CA ALA A 120 7.79 -15.72 0.96
C ALA A 120 7.36 -16.72 -0.13
N ARG A 121 8.28 -17.55 -0.61
CA ARG A 121 8.07 -18.37 -1.82
C ARG A 121 6.98 -19.43 -1.63
N LYS A 122 6.96 -20.14 -0.51
CA LYS A 122 5.99 -21.20 -0.21
C LYS A 122 4.71 -20.65 0.39
N GLN A 123 4.82 -19.81 1.42
CA GLN A 123 3.66 -19.28 2.13
C GLN A 123 2.81 -18.31 1.29
N LEU A 124 3.43 -17.54 0.38
CA LEU A 124 2.71 -16.60 -0.48
C LEU A 124 2.75 -17.02 -1.95
N VAL A 125 3.93 -16.99 -2.59
CA VAL A 125 4.01 -17.06 -4.06
C VAL A 125 3.40 -18.37 -4.59
N ASN A 126 3.92 -19.52 -4.16
CA ASN A 126 3.43 -20.82 -4.62
C ASN A 126 1.98 -21.07 -4.18
N HIS A 127 1.59 -20.60 -3.00
CA HIS A 127 0.24 -20.78 -2.47
C HIS A 127 -0.79 -20.05 -3.33
N ILE A 128 -0.52 -18.78 -3.64
CA ILE A 128 -1.34 -17.94 -4.52
C ILE A 128 -1.36 -18.50 -5.94
N THR A 129 -0.20 -18.88 -6.50
CA THR A 129 -0.14 -19.47 -7.85
C THR A 129 -0.99 -20.73 -7.94
N LYS A 130 -0.84 -21.64 -6.98
CA LYS A 130 -1.66 -22.86 -6.93
C LYS A 130 -3.15 -22.55 -6.79
N ALA A 131 -3.51 -21.59 -5.93
CA ALA A 131 -4.91 -21.21 -5.74
C ALA A 131 -5.53 -20.60 -7.02
N ALA A 132 -4.76 -19.83 -7.80
CA ALA A 132 -5.21 -19.30 -9.09
C ALA A 132 -5.37 -20.39 -10.17
N GLU A 133 -4.53 -21.43 -10.14
CA GLU A 133 -4.68 -22.60 -11.03
C GLU A 133 -5.92 -23.45 -10.69
N GLU A 134 -6.27 -23.54 -9.40
CA GLU A 134 -7.36 -24.39 -8.90
C GLU A 134 -8.71 -23.67 -8.78
N SER A 135 -8.74 -22.34 -8.67
CA SER A 135 -9.96 -21.55 -8.43
C SER A 135 -10.34 -20.70 -9.64
N ALA A 136 -11.57 -20.87 -10.13
CA ALA A 136 -12.13 -20.03 -11.18
C ALA A 136 -12.42 -18.56 -10.75
N THR A 137 -12.25 -18.23 -9.46
CA THR A 137 -12.57 -16.88 -8.92
C THR A 137 -11.33 -16.08 -8.52
N ILE A 138 -10.15 -16.71 -8.53
CA ILE A 138 -8.87 -16.08 -8.24
C ILE A 138 -8.10 -15.97 -9.54
N GLU A 139 -7.70 -14.76 -9.88
CA GLU A 139 -6.94 -14.45 -11.07
C GLU A 139 -5.58 -13.88 -10.66
N LEU A 140 -4.50 -14.50 -11.14
CA LEU A 140 -3.14 -14.04 -10.87
C LEU A 140 -2.62 -13.23 -12.07
N ILE A 141 -2.27 -11.97 -11.81
CA ILE A 141 -1.59 -11.09 -12.75
C ILE A 141 -0.11 -11.06 -12.33
N ASP A 142 0.74 -11.79 -13.05
CA ASP A 142 2.17 -11.83 -12.79
C ASP A 142 2.92 -10.85 -13.70
N LEU A 143 3.31 -9.71 -13.15
CA LEU A 143 4.04 -8.66 -13.88
C LEU A 143 5.57 -8.76 -13.68
N ARG A 144 6.06 -9.73 -12.92
CA ARG A 144 7.51 -9.94 -12.71
C ARG A 144 8.33 -10.15 -13.98
N PRO A 145 7.81 -10.69 -15.11
CA PRO A 145 8.61 -10.78 -16.34
C PRO A 145 9.21 -9.46 -16.83
N PHE A 146 8.61 -8.31 -16.48
CA PHE A 146 9.16 -6.99 -16.78
C PHE A 146 10.52 -6.70 -16.08
N GLU A 147 10.87 -7.45 -15.02
CA GLU A 147 12.18 -7.38 -14.35
C GLU A 147 13.33 -7.68 -15.33
N GLU A 148 13.12 -8.58 -16.31
CA GLU A 148 14.12 -8.93 -17.32
C GLU A 148 14.41 -7.76 -18.29
N GLU A 149 13.43 -6.86 -18.45
CA GLU A 149 13.55 -5.64 -19.25
C GLU A 149 14.04 -4.44 -18.43
N GLY A 150 14.31 -4.61 -17.14
CA GLY A 150 14.66 -3.52 -16.23
C GLY A 150 13.52 -2.53 -15.97
N LYS A 151 12.26 -2.98 -16.13
CA LYS A 151 11.05 -2.18 -15.92
C LYS A 151 10.37 -2.62 -14.62
N TYR A 152 10.15 -1.68 -13.71
CA TYR A 152 9.67 -1.98 -12.35
C TYR A 152 8.37 -1.24 -12.02
N LEU A 153 7.61 -1.76 -11.06
CA LEU A 153 6.43 -1.12 -10.52
C LEU A 153 6.20 -1.62 -9.09
N GLU A 154 6.77 -0.96 -8.09
CA GLU A 154 6.72 -1.38 -6.68
C GLU A 154 5.35 -1.12 -6.02
N GLY A 155 4.30 -1.76 -6.53
CA GLY A 155 2.99 -1.90 -5.88
C GLY A 155 2.46 -0.63 -5.24
N SER A 156 2.05 -0.71 -3.97
CA SER A 156 1.52 0.45 -3.23
C SER A 156 2.55 1.55 -2.96
N GLY A 157 3.85 1.25 -3.03
CA GLY A 157 4.91 2.25 -3.09
C GLY A 157 4.75 3.14 -4.31
N SER A 158 4.54 2.52 -5.47
CA SER A 158 4.43 3.18 -6.77
C SER A 158 3.03 3.67 -7.12
N LEU A 159 1.97 3.12 -6.51
CA LEU A 159 0.59 3.32 -6.94
C LEU A 159 -0.31 3.83 -5.81
N ILE A 160 -1.08 4.87 -6.12
CA ILE A 160 -2.21 5.30 -5.31
C ILE A 160 -3.47 5.09 -6.12
N PHE A 161 -4.43 4.33 -5.58
CA PHE A 161 -5.75 4.16 -6.18
C PHE A 161 -6.74 5.10 -5.50
N SER A 162 -7.61 5.75 -6.27
CA SER A 162 -8.76 6.44 -5.69
C SER A 162 -9.71 5.42 -5.03
N PRO A 163 -10.57 5.84 -4.10
CA PRO A 163 -11.69 4.99 -3.66
C PRO A 163 -12.47 4.42 -4.85
N GLY A 164 -12.78 3.13 -4.78
CA GLY A 164 -13.45 2.40 -5.87
C GLY A 164 -12.56 2.10 -7.09
N GLY A 165 -11.27 2.45 -7.07
CA GLY A 165 -10.32 2.13 -8.14
C GLY A 165 -10.59 2.83 -9.46
N ARG A 166 -11.32 3.95 -9.43
CA ARG A 166 -11.68 4.70 -10.64
C ARG A 166 -10.45 5.35 -11.28
N TYR A 167 -9.54 5.86 -10.47
CA TYR A 167 -8.31 6.52 -10.88
C TYR A 167 -7.10 5.85 -10.25
N VAL A 168 -5.98 5.87 -10.96
CA VAL A 168 -4.68 5.44 -10.45
C VAL A 168 -3.66 6.56 -10.71
N TYR A 169 -2.85 6.83 -9.70
CA TYR A 169 -1.81 7.85 -9.75
C TYR A 169 -0.45 7.19 -9.56
N MET A 170 0.51 7.55 -10.40
CA MET A 170 1.87 7.03 -10.36
C MET A 170 2.85 8.12 -10.74
N VAL A 171 3.88 8.34 -9.91
CA VAL A 171 5.06 9.09 -10.31
C VAL A 171 6.02 8.18 -11.06
N VAL A 172 6.51 8.65 -12.21
CA VAL A 172 7.58 7.96 -12.94
C VAL A 172 8.88 8.09 -12.16
N SER A 173 9.47 6.95 -11.81
CA SER A 173 10.70 6.87 -11.02
C SER A 173 11.53 5.65 -11.44
N PRO A 174 12.77 5.48 -10.93
CA PRO A 174 13.54 4.24 -11.12
C PRO A 174 12.83 2.97 -10.62
N ARG A 175 11.74 3.12 -9.85
CA ARG A 175 10.94 2.03 -9.28
C ARG A 175 9.53 1.93 -9.88
N SER A 176 9.19 2.79 -10.84
CA SER A 176 7.83 2.90 -11.39
C SER A 176 7.86 3.26 -12.88
N HIS A 177 7.57 2.27 -13.73
CA HIS A 177 7.65 2.37 -15.18
C HIS A 177 6.27 2.44 -15.84
N PRO A 178 5.99 3.44 -16.70
CA PRO A 178 4.68 3.61 -17.35
C PRO A 178 4.16 2.38 -18.09
N GLU A 179 5.02 1.65 -18.81
CA GLU A 179 4.58 0.45 -19.55
C GLU A 179 4.05 -0.67 -18.63
N VAL A 180 4.58 -0.79 -17.41
CA VAL A 180 4.09 -1.79 -16.46
C VAL A 180 2.73 -1.37 -15.91
N LEU A 181 2.53 -0.07 -15.66
CA LEU A 181 1.21 0.47 -15.30
C LEU A 181 0.19 0.27 -16.42
N GLU A 182 0.58 0.51 -17.67
CA GLU A 182 -0.28 0.28 -18.83
C GLU A 182 -0.71 -1.19 -18.90
N ALA A 183 0.23 -2.13 -18.73
CA ALA A 183 -0.07 -3.55 -18.67
C ALA A 183 -1.02 -3.90 -17.51
N LEU A 184 -0.80 -3.34 -16.32
CA LEU A 184 -1.67 -3.54 -15.16
C LEU A 184 -3.10 -3.04 -15.39
N CYS A 185 -3.27 -1.92 -16.09
CA CYS A 185 -4.57 -1.27 -16.27
C CYS A 185 -5.41 -1.84 -17.43
N ARG A 186 -4.87 -2.78 -18.23
CA ARG A 186 -5.58 -3.37 -19.37
C ARG A 186 -6.95 -3.97 -19.00
N PRO A 187 -7.89 -4.07 -19.96
CA PRO A 187 -9.24 -4.59 -19.71
C PRO A 187 -9.28 -5.98 -19.07
N GLU A 188 -8.36 -6.86 -19.45
CA GLU A 188 -8.21 -8.20 -18.86
C GLU A 188 -7.71 -8.19 -17.41
N ASN A 189 -7.07 -7.10 -16.97
CA ASN A 189 -6.50 -6.92 -15.64
C ASN A 189 -7.41 -6.03 -14.80
N LEU A 190 -6.94 -4.84 -14.39
CA LEU A 190 -7.72 -3.93 -13.54
C LEU A 190 -8.80 -3.15 -14.30
N ASN A 191 -8.76 -3.12 -15.63
CA ASN A 191 -9.71 -2.39 -16.48
C ASN A 191 -9.87 -0.90 -16.10
N ILE A 192 -8.74 -0.23 -15.85
CA ILE A 192 -8.70 1.21 -15.60
C ILE A 192 -8.37 1.88 -16.93
N ALA A 193 -9.28 2.72 -17.43
CA ALA A 193 -9.10 3.35 -18.72
C ALA A 193 -7.91 4.33 -18.70
N PRO A 194 -7.13 4.47 -19.79
CA PRO A 194 -5.93 5.32 -19.82
C PRO A 194 -6.15 6.76 -19.36
N GLN A 195 -7.30 7.35 -19.67
CA GLN A 195 -7.66 8.71 -19.23
C GLN A 195 -7.84 8.86 -17.71
N ASN A 196 -7.96 7.74 -16.98
CA ASN A 196 -8.03 7.71 -15.52
C ASN A 196 -6.67 7.39 -14.87
N CYS A 197 -5.62 7.18 -15.67
CA CYS A 197 -4.26 6.94 -15.21
C CYS A 197 -3.47 8.25 -15.22
N PHE A 198 -3.09 8.74 -14.04
CA PHE A 198 -2.31 9.95 -13.88
C PHE A 198 -0.83 9.61 -13.75
N LEU A 199 -0.09 9.82 -14.84
CA LEU A 199 1.36 9.73 -14.88
C LEU A 199 1.97 11.06 -14.48
N LEU A 200 2.57 11.10 -13.30
CA LEU A 200 3.14 12.29 -12.68
C LEU A 200 4.67 12.26 -12.74
N ARG A 201 5.28 13.43 -12.59
CA ARG A 201 6.74 13.58 -12.46
C ARG A 201 7.03 14.42 -11.22
N CYS A 202 8.16 14.18 -10.57
CA CYS A 202 8.59 14.93 -9.39
C CYS A 202 9.78 15.83 -9.72
N LYS A 203 9.90 16.97 -9.02
CA LYS A 203 11.05 17.88 -9.11
C LYS A 203 12.31 17.26 -8.50
N SER A 204 12.15 16.49 -7.43
CA SER A 204 13.21 15.74 -6.76
C SER A 204 13.07 14.25 -7.06
N MET A 205 14.16 13.50 -6.84
CA MET A 205 14.16 12.05 -7.05
C MET A 205 13.43 11.37 -5.88
N ILE A 206 12.10 11.21 -6.04
CA ILE A 206 11.25 10.49 -5.08
C ILE A 206 11.02 9.08 -5.61
N PRO A 207 11.34 8.03 -4.83
CA PRO A 207 11.21 6.64 -5.28
C PRO A 207 9.77 6.18 -5.42
N HIS A 208 8.88 6.67 -4.54
CA HIS A 208 7.53 6.13 -4.33
C HIS A 208 6.47 7.23 -4.37
N THR A 209 5.38 6.98 -5.10
CA THR A 209 4.22 7.87 -5.22
C THR A 209 3.52 8.06 -3.87
N ASN A 210 3.48 7.02 -3.03
CA ASN A 210 2.82 7.07 -1.71
C ASN A 210 3.53 7.95 -0.66
N LEU A 211 4.65 8.57 -1.01
CA LEU A 211 5.29 9.63 -0.21
C LEU A 211 4.67 10.99 -0.52
N LEU A 212 4.14 11.17 -1.73
CA LEU A 212 3.62 12.44 -2.23
C LEU A 212 2.15 12.67 -1.87
N GLY A 213 1.38 11.62 -1.58
CA GLY A 213 -0.03 11.79 -1.33
C GLY A 213 -0.81 10.51 -1.09
N TRP A 214 -2.09 10.69 -0.83
CA TRP A 214 -3.05 9.62 -0.59
C TRP A 214 -4.46 10.08 -0.96
N CYS A 215 -5.35 9.12 -1.20
CA CYS A 215 -6.74 9.35 -1.55
C CYS A 215 -7.67 8.60 -0.58
N GLY A 216 -8.65 9.31 -0.04
CA GLY A 216 -9.74 8.79 0.80
C GLY A 216 -11.10 9.15 0.21
N THR A 217 -12.16 8.77 0.89
CA THR A 217 -13.54 8.90 0.41
C THR A 217 -13.98 10.37 0.47
N GLY A 218 -13.83 11.08 -0.66
CA GLY A 218 -14.18 12.49 -0.79
C GLY A 218 -13.08 13.47 -0.37
N ILE A 219 -11.93 12.96 0.09
CA ILE A 219 -10.75 13.75 0.48
C ILE A 219 -9.49 13.19 -0.17
N CYS A 220 -8.53 14.04 -0.51
CA CYS A 220 -7.19 13.61 -0.87
C CYS A 220 -6.13 14.55 -0.28
N ALA A 221 -4.90 14.07 -0.14
CA ALA A 221 -3.76 14.90 0.19
C ALA A 221 -2.66 14.73 -0.85
N TRP A 222 -2.04 15.83 -1.28
CA TRP A 222 -0.98 15.81 -2.28
C TRP A 222 0.06 16.91 -2.03
N ALA A 223 1.33 16.55 -2.13
CA ALA A 223 2.46 17.47 -2.21
C ALA A 223 2.60 18.02 -3.63
N ILE A 224 1.58 18.76 -4.10
CA ILE A 224 1.48 19.24 -5.50
C ILE A 224 2.69 20.11 -5.84
N SER A 225 3.19 20.91 -4.89
CA SER A 225 4.37 21.76 -5.08
C SER A 225 5.66 20.97 -5.39
N SER A 226 5.73 19.68 -5.03
CA SER A 226 6.86 18.79 -5.35
C SER A 226 6.74 18.17 -6.75
N LEU A 227 5.55 18.22 -7.38
CA LEU A 227 5.33 17.69 -8.72
C LEU A 227 5.84 18.65 -9.80
N LEU A 228 6.22 18.07 -10.94
CA LEU A 228 6.65 18.79 -12.13
C LEU A 228 5.54 18.76 -13.17
N PHE A 229 5.00 19.93 -13.48
CA PHE A 229 3.96 20.14 -14.48
C PHE A 229 4.37 21.22 -15.48
N ASN A 230 3.88 21.09 -16.71
CA ASN A 230 3.61 22.29 -17.52
C ASN A 230 2.30 22.95 -17.06
N LYS A 231 2.03 24.18 -17.51
CA LYS A 231 0.89 24.96 -17.01
C LYS A 231 -0.45 24.27 -17.28
N GLU A 232 -0.59 23.64 -18.44
CA GLU A 232 -1.80 22.94 -18.85
C GLU A 232 -2.03 21.66 -18.02
N GLU A 233 -0.97 20.89 -17.77
CA GLU A 233 -1.00 19.70 -16.90
C GLU A 233 -1.37 20.06 -15.45
N GLU A 234 -0.82 21.15 -14.92
CA GLU A 234 -1.11 21.62 -13.56
C GLU A 234 -2.59 21.98 -13.41
N VAL A 235 -3.14 22.78 -14.34
CA VAL A 235 -4.55 23.16 -14.34
C VAL A 235 -5.44 21.91 -14.45
N ALA A 236 -5.15 21.01 -15.39
CA ALA A 236 -5.93 19.79 -15.58
C ALA A 236 -5.91 18.89 -14.33
N PHE A 237 -4.77 18.79 -13.65
CA PHE A 237 -4.65 18.00 -12.42
C PHE A 237 -5.46 18.62 -11.27
N TYR A 238 -5.40 19.94 -11.09
CA TYR A 238 -6.23 20.64 -10.10
C TYR A 238 -7.73 20.52 -10.39
N GLU A 239 -8.14 20.68 -11.64
CA GLU A 239 -9.53 20.50 -12.06
C GLU A 239 -10.00 19.07 -11.79
N HIS A 240 -9.18 18.07 -12.11
CA HIS A 240 -9.45 16.67 -11.80
C HIS A 240 -9.64 16.43 -10.31
N LEU A 241 -8.69 16.88 -9.47
CA LEU A 241 -8.79 16.72 -8.03
C LEU A 241 -10.05 17.40 -7.48
N SER A 242 -10.36 18.62 -7.94
CA SER A 242 -11.53 19.38 -7.50
C SER A 242 -12.86 18.78 -7.98
N ALA A 243 -12.87 18.12 -9.13
CA ALA A 243 -14.04 17.39 -9.62
C ALA A 243 -14.24 16.05 -8.90
N THR A 244 -13.18 15.47 -8.34
CA THR A 244 -13.19 14.14 -7.73
C THR A 244 -13.35 14.18 -6.21
N TYR A 245 -12.73 15.14 -5.54
CA TYR A 245 -12.66 15.24 -4.09
C TYR A 245 -13.24 16.56 -3.59
N SER A 246 -14.01 16.51 -2.50
CA SER A 246 -14.59 17.69 -1.86
C SER A 246 -13.60 18.39 -0.93
N CYS A 247 -12.57 17.68 -0.46
CA CYS A 247 -11.49 18.25 0.34
C CYS A 247 -10.13 17.88 -0.25
N ILE A 248 -9.28 18.88 -0.48
CA ILE A 248 -7.92 18.70 -0.97
C ILE A 248 -6.97 19.29 0.06
N LEU A 249 -6.10 18.44 0.61
CA LEU A 249 -5.03 18.82 1.51
C LEU A 249 -3.75 19.01 0.71
N GLU A 250 -3.31 20.25 0.53
CA GLU A 250 -2.01 20.52 -0.07
C GLU A 250 -0.90 20.35 0.96
N LEU A 251 -0.06 19.34 0.76
CA LEU A 251 1.08 19.06 1.62
C LEU A 251 2.28 19.91 1.19
N SER A 252 2.99 20.45 2.16
CA SER A 252 4.32 21.02 1.96
C SER A 252 5.37 19.92 1.80
N GLU A 253 6.53 20.28 1.25
CA GLU A 253 7.68 19.36 1.15
C GLU A 253 8.12 18.86 2.54
N GLY A 254 8.09 19.73 3.57
CA GLY A 254 8.42 19.33 4.94
C GLY A 254 7.42 18.35 5.57
N GLU A 255 6.13 18.47 5.25
CA GLU A 255 5.12 17.47 5.66
C GLU A 255 5.33 16.14 4.93
N MET A 256 5.66 16.20 3.63
CA MET A 256 5.98 15.03 2.80
C MET A 256 7.22 14.28 3.28
N GLU A 257 8.33 14.98 3.59
CA GLU A 257 9.55 14.39 4.16
C GLU A 257 9.34 13.73 5.53
N LYS A 258 8.23 14.05 6.19
CA LYS A 258 7.77 13.44 7.44
C LYS A 258 6.62 12.46 7.22
N PHE A 259 6.45 11.95 6.00
CA PHE A 259 5.51 10.89 5.61
C PHE A 259 4.02 11.26 5.74
N ALA A 260 3.66 12.54 5.74
CA ALA A 260 2.25 12.96 5.72
C ALA A 260 1.49 12.50 4.46
N GLY A 261 2.21 12.28 3.36
CA GLY A 261 1.68 11.69 2.13
C GLY A 261 1.40 10.18 2.25
N SER A 262 1.88 9.51 3.29
CA SER A 262 1.72 8.07 3.48
C SER A 262 0.62 7.69 4.48
N ALA A 263 -0.36 8.58 4.69
CA ALA A 263 -1.54 8.23 5.47
C ALA A 263 -2.49 7.33 4.66
N LEU A 264 -3.40 6.66 5.37
CA LEU A 264 -4.31 5.68 4.78
C LEU A 264 -5.70 5.79 5.38
N GLU A 265 -6.72 5.86 4.54
CA GLU A 265 -8.10 5.71 4.97
C GLU A 265 -8.49 4.22 5.07
N VAL A 266 -8.99 3.81 6.24
CA VAL A 266 -9.39 2.44 6.53
C VAL A 266 -10.87 2.40 6.87
N PRO A 267 -11.69 1.58 6.19
CA PRO A 267 -13.09 1.38 6.57
C PRO A 267 -13.16 0.55 7.86
N VAL A 268 -14.04 0.95 8.77
CA VAL A 268 -14.36 0.18 9.97
C VAL A 268 -15.71 -0.48 9.78
N GLN A 269 -15.73 -1.81 9.91
CA GLN A 269 -16.96 -2.57 9.81
C GLN A 269 -17.87 -2.30 11.03
N PRO A 270 -19.19 -2.14 10.82
CA PRO A 270 -20.11 -1.93 11.92
C PRO A 270 -20.13 -3.16 12.84
N ARG A 271 -20.01 -2.93 14.16
CA ARG A 271 -19.99 -3.99 15.19
C ARG A 271 -21.34 -4.70 15.37
N SER A 272 -22.41 -4.18 14.77
CA SER A 272 -23.75 -4.77 14.73
C SER A 272 -24.41 -4.47 13.37
N ALA A 273 -25.19 -5.41 12.84
CA ALA A 273 -25.97 -5.22 11.61
C ALA A 273 -26.99 -4.07 11.70
N SER A 274 -27.31 -3.59 12.91
CA SER A 274 -28.18 -2.45 13.17
C SER A 274 -27.43 -1.11 13.29
N ALA A 275 -26.10 -1.09 13.25
CA ALA A 275 -25.28 0.07 13.52
C ALA A 275 -24.82 0.76 12.21
N GLY A 276 -25.74 1.42 11.51
CA GLY A 276 -25.44 2.43 10.48
C GLY A 276 -24.51 2.01 9.32
N ASN A 277 -24.09 3.00 8.52
CA ASN A 277 -23.12 2.83 7.43
C ASN A 277 -21.69 2.64 7.99
N ALA A 278 -20.81 2.00 7.20
CA ALA A 278 -19.39 1.93 7.51
C ALA A 278 -18.81 3.35 7.70
N HIS A 279 -18.00 3.53 8.74
CA HIS A 279 -17.25 4.76 8.99
C HIS A 279 -15.78 4.55 8.59
N TYR A 280 -15.06 5.65 8.39
CA TYR A 280 -13.66 5.61 7.98
C TYR A 280 -12.77 6.18 9.07
N VAL A 281 -11.61 5.55 9.26
CA VAL A 281 -10.55 5.99 10.15
C VAL A 281 -9.33 6.32 9.31
N LEU A 282 -8.75 7.49 9.52
CA LEU A 282 -7.45 7.81 8.95
C LEU A 282 -6.36 7.24 9.84
N VAL A 283 -5.47 6.44 9.27
CA VAL A 283 -4.26 5.94 9.93
C VAL A 283 -3.07 6.73 9.43
N ILE A 284 -2.30 7.30 10.35
CA ILE A 284 -1.16 8.19 10.06
C ILE A 284 -0.07 8.00 11.12
N SER A 285 1.21 8.07 10.77
CA SER A 285 2.26 7.94 11.78
C SER A 285 2.27 9.12 12.74
N GLU A 286 2.75 8.92 13.96
CA GLU A 286 2.89 9.99 14.95
C GLU A 286 3.76 11.15 14.42
N MET A 287 4.84 10.83 13.69
CA MET A 287 5.73 11.81 13.09
C MET A 287 5.02 12.62 12.00
N ALA A 288 4.28 11.96 11.12
CA ALA A 288 3.50 12.61 10.07
C ALA A 288 2.44 13.55 10.66
N LEU A 289 1.66 13.07 11.63
CA LEU A 289 0.63 13.89 12.26
C LEU A 289 1.21 15.10 13.01
N ALA A 290 2.38 14.95 13.64
CA ALA A 290 3.07 16.03 14.33
C ALA A 290 3.67 17.08 13.38
N ALA A 291 4.05 16.66 12.16
CA ALA A 291 4.62 17.54 11.15
C ALA A 291 3.58 18.38 10.40
N LEU A 292 2.31 17.97 10.41
CA LEU A 292 1.23 18.72 9.76
C LEU A 292 1.14 20.16 10.26
N SER A 293 1.00 21.09 9.32
CA SER A 293 0.67 22.47 9.62
C SER A 293 -0.65 22.55 10.38
N SER A 294 -0.85 23.62 11.17
CA SER A 294 -2.12 23.81 11.90
C SER A 294 -3.33 23.76 10.97
N LYS A 295 -3.22 24.32 9.76
CA LYS A 295 -4.26 24.29 8.72
C LYS A 295 -4.52 22.85 8.25
N SER A 296 -3.47 22.12 7.87
CA SER A 296 -3.59 20.73 7.39
C SER A 296 -4.21 19.84 8.45
N ARG A 297 -3.75 19.98 9.70
CA ARG A 297 -4.24 19.22 10.84
C ARG A 297 -5.70 19.54 11.16
N GLU A 298 -6.08 20.82 11.15
CA GLU A 298 -7.46 21.24 11.40
C GLU A 298 -8.42 20.70 10.32
N LEU A 299 -8.05 20.80 9.05
CA LEU A 299 -8.83 20.24 7.93
C LEU A 299 -9.04 18.73 8.09
N LEU A 300 -7.97 18.00 8.40
CA LEU A 300 -8.00 16.55 8.61
C LEU A 300 -8.88 16.17 9.81
N MET A 301 -8.75 16.88 10.93
CA MET A 301 -9.56 16.65 12.14
C MET A 301 -11.03 17.00 11.93
N ASN A 302 -11.33 18.04 11.16
CA ASN A 302 -12.71 18.41 10.81
C ASN A 302 -13.34 17.40 9.85
N TRP A 303 -12.55 16.81 8.94
CA TRP A 303 -13.04 15.82 8.00
C TRP A 303 -13.37 14.47 8.66
N TYR A 304 -12.40 13.92 9.41
CA TYR A 304 -12.56 12.59 10.00
C TYR A 304 -13.21 12.61 11.39
N GLY A 305 -13.08 13.70 12.15
CA GLY A 305 -13.30 13.69 13.59
C GLY A 305 -12.05 13.19 14.33
N LYS A 306 -11.72 13.82 15.47
CA LYS A 306 -10.49 13.54 16.22
C LYS A 306 -10.39 12.07 16.67
N GLU A 307 -11.52 11.47 16.98
CA GLU A 307 -11.65 10.08 17.39
C GLU A 307 -11.42 9.07 16.26
N ASN A 308 -11.51 9.50 14.99
CA ASN A 308 -11.30 8.67 13.81
C ASN A 308 -9.95 8.96 13.13
N VAL A 309 -9.01 9.56 13.86
CA VAL A 309 -7.60 9.68 13.45
C VAL A 309 -6.79 8.77 14.37
N HIS A 310 -6.36 7.64 13.83
CA HIS A 310 -5.53 6.67 14.54
C HIS A 310 -4.05 6.88 14.22
N THR A 311 -3.21 6.86 15.24
CA THR A 311 -1.76 6.99 15.09
C THR A 311 -1.04 5.73 15.48
N PHE A 312 0.09 5.48 14.84
CA PHE A 312 1.03 4.41 15.18
C PHE A 312 2.46 4.95 15.27
N TYR A 313 3.30 4.26 16.04
CA TYR A 313 4.73 4.57 16.13
C TYR A 313 5.49 3.97 14.94
N GLY A 314 5.76 4.80 13.93
CA GLY A 314 6.38 4.41 12.66
C GLY A 314 7.89 4.66 12.54
N GLU A 315 8.54 5.24 13.56
CA GLU A 315 9.89 5.83 13.43
C GLU A 315 10.92 4.84 12.85
N VAL A 316 10.92 3.60 13.32
CA VAL A 316 11.90 2.58 12.90
C VAL A 316 11.69 2.18 11.45
N LEU A 317 10.44 1.97 11.03
CA LEU A 317 10.07 1.67 9.66
C LEU A 317 10.48 2.81 8.74
N GLU A 318 10.09 4.03 9.08
CA GLU A 318 10.32 5.24 8.30
C GLU A 318 11.81 5.55 8.13
N ARG A 319 12.59 5.47 9.22
CA ARG A 319 14.04 5.71 9.20
C ARG A 319 14.84 4.64 8.44
N ARG A 320 14.43 3.37 8.51
CA ARG A 320 15.19 2.25 7.95
C ARG A 320 14.78 1.92 6.51
N CYS A 321 13.51 2.07 6.15
CA CYS A 321 12.99 1.74 4.81
C CYS A 321 12.68 2.98 3.97
N GLY A 322 12.64 4.17 4.56
CA GLY A 322 12.29 5.40 3.83
C GLY A 322 10.87 5.35 3.25
N THR A 323 9.97 4.65 3.93
CA THR A 323 8.55 4.49 3.58
C THR A 323 7.73 4.31 4.86
N SER A 324 6.40 4.30 4.76
CA SER A 324 5.50 4.17 5.91
C SER A 324 4.41 3.13 5.65
N LEU A 325 3.34 3.18 6.43
CA LEU A 325 2.32 2.14 6.53
C LEU A 325 1.79 1.56 5.20
N PRO A 326 1.49 2.36 4.15
CA PRO A 326 0.88 1.82 2.93
C PRO A 326 1.71 0.71 2.28
N SER A 327 3.04 0.79 2.34
CA SER A 327 3.95 -0.22 1.79
C SER A 327 3.96 -1.52 2.62
N CYS A 328 3.60 -1.46 3.90
CA CYS A 328 3.57 -2.62 4.80
C CYS A 328 2.28 -3.43 4.74
N ILE A 329 1.26 -2.95 4.03
CA ILE A 329 -0.08 -3.55 4.07
C ILE A 329 -0.58 -3.95 2.69
N ALA A 330 -0.50 -5.24 2.37
CA ALA A 330 -1.11 -5.74 1.14
C ALA A 330 -2.64 -5.83 1.33
N ALA A 331 -3.28 -4.68 1.14
CA ALA A 331 -4.72 -4.49 1.31
C ALA A 331 -5.48 -4.90 0.03
N SER A 332 -6.73 -5.34 0.23
CA SER A 332 -7.67 -5.55 -0.88
C SER A 332 -8.32 -4.24 -1.32
N TYR A 333 -7.89 -3.72 -2.46
CA TYR A 333 -8.55 -2.59 -3.11
C TYR A 333 -9.89 -3.04 -3.69
N THR A 334 -10.86 -2.13 -3.71
CA THR A 334 -12.16 -2.36 -4.34
C THR A 334 -12.18 -1.65 -5.68
N LEU A 335 -12.52 -2.37 -6.75
CA LEU A 335 -12.75 -1.83 -8.08
C LEU A 335 -14.26 -1.84 -8.35
N GLY A 336 -14.92 -0.70 -8.19
CA GLY A 336 -16.36 -0.54 -8.34
C GLY A 336 -16.95 0.56 -7.45
N SER A 337 -18.23 0.85 -7.68
CA SER A 337 -18.94 1.99 -7.07
C SER A 337 -19.40 1.76 -5.62
N ARG A 338 -19.39 0.50 -5.16
CA ARG A 338 -19.83 0.10 -3.83
C ARG A 338 -18.77 -0.70 -3.09
N PRO A 339 -18.74 -0.66 -1.75
CA PRO A 339 -17.93 -1.60 -0.98
C PRO A 339 -18.46 -3.04 -1.19
N PRO A 340 -17.58 -4.06 -1.04
CA PRO A 340 -18.03 -5.44 -1.06
C PRO A 340 -19.06 -5.75 0.04
N VAL A 341 -20.05 -6.58 -0.26
CA VAL A 341 -21.05 -7.02 0.75
C VAL A 341 -20.34 -7.76 1.90
N PRO A 342 -20.55 -7.39 3.18
CA PRO A 342 -19.83 -7.98 4.32
C PRO A 342 -20.00 -9.48 4.51
N SER A 343 -21.09 -10.09 4.03
CA SER A 343 -21.34 -11.53 4.16
C SER A 343 -20.52 -12.41 3.22
N GLN A 344 -19.81 -11.82 2.26
CA GLN A 344 -19.00 -12.56 1.30
C GLN A 344 -17.62 -12.85 1.89
N PRO A 345 -17.03 -14.03 1.59
CA PRO A 345 -15.68 -14.32 2.02
C PRO A 345 -14.69 -13.35 1.36
N SER A 346 -13.79 -12.81 2.18
CA SER A 346 -12.67 -12.00 1.74
C SER A 346 -11.71 -12.82 0.89
N THR A 347 -10.87 -12.14 0.10
CA THR A 347 -9.93 -12.81 -0.80
C THR A 347 -8.91 -13.67 -0.04
N ILE A 348 -8.44 -13.22 1.13
CA ILE A 348 -7.51 -14.02 1.94
C ILE A 348 -8.16 -15.29 2.52
N GLU A 349 -9.46 -15.25 2.84
CA GLU A 349 -10.21 -16.41 3.31
C GLU A 349 -10.43 -17.42 2.18
N VAL A 350 -10.73 -16.94 0.97
CA VAL A 350 -10.83 -17.79 -0.23
C VAL A 350 -9.47 -18.42 -0.54
N LEU A 351 -8.38 -17.66 -0.42
CA LEU A 351 -7.02 -18.17 -0.58
C LEU A 351 -6.61 -19.12 0.55
N ARG A 352 -7.27 -19.09 1.72
CA ARG A 352 -6.87 -19.83 2.94
C ARG A 352 -5.44 -19.53 3.40
N LEU A 353 -4.97 -18.30 3.17
CA LEU A 353 -3.64 -17.88 3.61
C LEU A 353 -3.54 -17.93 5.14
N GLY A 354 -2.38 -18.37 5.65
CA GLY A 354 -2.12 -18.47 7.09
C GLY A 354 -2.85 -19.60 7.81
N THR A 355 -3.49 -20.52 7.08
CA THR A 355 -4.00 -21.77 7.66
C THR A 355 -2.96 -22.87 7.48
N ASP A 356 -2.63 -23.62 8.55
CA ASP A 356 -1.59 -24.66 8.56
C ASP A 356 -1.99 -25.95 7.78
N LYS A 357 -2.82 -25.85 6.75
CA LYS A 357 -3.39 -27.01 6.03
C LYS A 357 -2.85 -27.19 4.62
#